data_AF-A0A3E0WA95-F1
#
_entry.id   AF-A0A3E0WA95-F1
#
_cell.length_a   1.000
_cell.length_b   1.000
_cell.length_c   1.000
_cell.angle_alpha   90.00
_cell.angle_beta   90.00
_cell.angle_gamma   90.00
#
_symmetry.space_group_name_H-M   'P 1'
#
loop_
_entity.id
_entity.type
_entity.pdbx_description
1 polymer ?
#
loop_
_entity_poly.entity_id
_entity_poly.type
_entity_poly.pdbx_seq_one_letter_code
_entity_poly.pdbx_strand_id
1 'polypeptide(L)'
;MISIDWGAFGLVFIISFAAAVVIVVFYALGLRLLATGSPDDTGEDGHVVGSARGARPAAATAGGYVCLAIGVAAVLYSLYLIIPQFH
;
A
#
# COMPACT_ATOMS: atom_id res chain seq x y z
N MET A 1 -5.14 -43.16 0.79
CA MET A 1 -5.96 -42.13 1.43
C MET A 1 -5.12 -40.86 1.45
N ILE A 2 -5.50 -39.80 0.74
CA ILE A 2 -4.76 -38.52 0.77
C ILE A 2 -4.96 -37.91 2.16
N SER A 3 -3.90 -37.86 2.97
CA SER A 3 -3.88 -37.09 4.20
C SER A 3 -3.75 -35.62 3.82
N ILE A 4 -4.80 -34.83 4.05
CA ILE A 4 -4.72 -33.38 3.92
C ILE A 4 -3.83 -32.84 5.05
N ASP A 5 -2.81 -32.08 4.67
CA ASP A 5 -2.04 -31.30 5.62
C ASP A 5 -2.74 -29.96 5.87
N TRP A 6 -3.58 -29.93 6.89
CA TRP A 6 -4.25 -28.71 7.36
C TRP A 6 -3.26 -27.62 7.81
N GLY A 7 -2.06 -28.02 8.27
CA GLY A 7 -1.01 -27.09 8.69
C GLY A 7 -0.44 -26.29 7.52
N ALA A 8 -0.20 -26.94 6.38
CA ALA A 8 0.28 -26.28 5.17
C ALA A 8 -0.69 -25.19 4.68
N PHE A 9 -2.01 -25.46 4.70
CA PHE A 9 -3.02 -24.46 4.34
C PHE A 9 -3.02 -23.26 5.30
N GLY A 10 -2.95 -23.52 6.61
CA GLY A 10 -2.86 -22.45 7.61
C GLY A 10 -1.62 -21.58 7.42
N LEU A 11 -0.47 -22.18 7.10
CA LEU A 11 0.78 -21.46 6.87
C LEU A 11 0.67 -20.51 5.68
N VAL A 12 0.19 -20.98 4.52
CA VAL A 12 0.01 -20.15 3.32
C VAL A 12 -0.95 -19.00 3.59
N PHE A 13 -2.04 -19.26 4.33
CA PHE A 13 -2.98 -18.22 4.74
C PHE A 13 -2.30 -17.12 5.54
N ILE A 14 -1.54 -17.47 6.59
CA ILE A 14 -0.87 -16.48 7.44
C ILE A 14 0.18 -15.70 6.65
N ILE A 15 0.99 -16.36 5.82
CA ILE A 15 2.02 -15.68 5.01
C ILE A 15 1.37 -14.72 4.01
N SER A 16 0.34 -15.17 3.29
CA SER A 16 -0.36 -14.37 2.28
C SER A 16 -1.10 -13.19 2.92
N PHE A 17 -1.76 -13.43 4.05
CA PHE A 17 -2.46 -12.40 4.81
C PHE A 17 -1.48 -11.36 5.36
N ALA A 18 -0.37 -11.78 5.98
CA ALA A 18 0.67 -10.88 6.48
C ALA A 18 1.26 -10.04 5.35
N ALA A 19 1.59 -10.65 4.20
CA ALA A 19 2.09 -9.94 3.04
C ALA A 19 1.08 -8.89 2.54
N ALA A 20 -0.20 -9.26 2.44
CA ALA A 20 -1.27 -8.33 2.05
C ALA A 20 -1.39 -7.16 3.02
N VAL A 21 -1.41 -7.40 4.34
CA VAL A 21 -1.46 -6.36 5.36
C VAL A 21 -0.28 -5.40 5.23
N VAL A 22 0.94 -5.92 5.08
CA VAL A 22 2.14 -5.09 4.93
C VAL A 22 2.01 -4.16 3.72
N ILE A 23 1.65 -4.70 2.54
CA ILE A 23 1.50 -3.91 1.31
C ILE A 23 0.42 -2.84 1.48
N VAL A 24 -0.74 -3.20 2.04
CA VAL A 24 -1.86 -2.28 2.26
C VAL A 24 -1.48 -1.16 3.24
N VAL A 25 -0.76 -1.47 4.32
CA VAL A 25 -0.30 -0.47 5.29
C VAL A 25 0.67 0.52 4.65
N PHE A 26 1.67 0.04 3.91
CA PHE A 26 2.59 0.93 3.18
C PHE A 26 1.85 1.80 2.17
N TYR A 27 0.93 1.22 1.40
CA TYR A 27 0.13 1.97 0.45
C TYR A 27 -0.73 3.04 1.13
N ALA A 28 -1.48 2.67 2.17
CA ALA A 28 -2.33 3.59 2.93
C ALA A 28 -1.52 4.71 3.61
N LEU A 29 -0.36 4.37 4.19
CA LEU A 29 0.54 5.34 4.81
C LEU A 29 1.15 6.27 3.74
N GLY A 30 1.51 5.75 2.58
CA GLY A 30 1.98 6.52 1.43
C GLY A 30 0.95 7.55 0.97
N LEU A 31 -0.30 7.11 0.77
CA LEU A 31 -1.42 8.00 0.44
C LEU A 31 -1.70 9.01 1.56
N ARG A 32 -1.62 8.59 2.83
CA ARG A 32 -1.86 9.46 3.98
C ARG A 32 -0.83 10.58 4.06
N LEU A 33 0.45 10.25 3.91
CA LEU A 33 1.55 11.22 3.85
C LEU A 33 1.39 12.14 2.65
N LEU A 34 1.08 11.58 1.48
CA LEU A 34 0.86 12.38 0.29
C LEU A 34 -0.36 13.29 0.45
N ALA A 35 -1.40 12.89 1.19
CA ALA A 35 -2.58 13.70 1.46
C ALA A 35 -2.37 14.83 2.48
N THR A 36 -1.23 14.88 3.19
CA THR A 36 -0.92 15.97 4.13
C THR A 36 -1.03 17.34 3.46
N GLY A 37 -1.43 18.37 4.21
CA GLY A 37 -1.58 19.73 3.68
C GLY A 37 -2.70 19.90 2.64
N SER A 38 -3.55 18.90 2.40
CA SER A 38 -4.81 19.14 1.70
C SER A 38 -5.73 19.94 2.63
N PRO A 39 -6.16 21.16 2.26
CA PRO A 39 -7.22 21.83 3.00
C PRO A 39 -8.49 20.98 2.92
N ASP A 40 -9.30 21.06 3.98
CA ASP A 40 -10.64 20.49 3.96
C ASP A 40 -11.49 21.41 3.08
N ASP A 41 -11.73 20.96 1.86
CA ASP A 41 -12.46 21.67 0.83
C ASP A 41 -13.96 21.34 0.86
N THR A 42 -14.40 20.57 1.84
CA THR A 42 -15.79 20.23 2.10
C THR A 42 -16.51 21.42 2.76
N GLY A 43 -17.42 22.06 2.02
CA GLY A 43 -18.28 23.12 2.55
C GLY A 43 -19.32 22.59 3.53
N GLU A 44 -20.01 23.47 4.23
CA GLU A 44 -21.07 23.12 5.21
C GLU A 44 -22.15 22.18 4.65
N ASP A 45 -22.40 22.22 3.33
CA ASP A 45 -23.36 21.37 2.63
C ASP A 45 -22.79 20.03 2.11
N GLY A 46 -21.52 19.72 2.41
CA GLY A 46 -20.83 18.50 1.94
C GLY A 46 -20.28 18.58 0.51
N HIS A 47 -20.45 19.71 -0.18
CA HIS A 47 -19.92 19.95 -1.52
C HIS A 47 -18.47 20.45 -1.49
N VAL A 48 -17.65 20.03 -2.46
CA VAL A 48 -16.26 20.48 -2.57
C VAL A 48 -16.23 21.92 -3.11
N VAL A 49 -15.83 22.90 -2.29
CA VAL A 49 -15.90 24.35 -2.58
C VAL A 49 -14.55 24.94 -2.99
N GLY A 50 -13.45 24.19 -2.94
CA GLY A 50 -12.15 24.74 -3.33
C GLY A 50 -11.12 23.69 -3.76
N SER A 51 -10.44 23.93 -4.88
CA SER A 51 -9.33 23.08 -5.36
C SER A 51 -7.96 23.54 -4.84
N ALA A 52 -7.92 24.32 -3.76
CA ALA A 52 -6.68 24.92 -3.28
C ALA A 52 -5.74 23.81 -2.78
N ARG A 53 -4.61 23.59 -3.45
CA ARG A 53 -3.59 22.66 -2.96
C ARG A 53 -2.77 23.40 -1.91
N GLY A 54 -2.99 23.10 -0.63
CA GLY A 54 -2.14 23.63 0.44
C GLY A 54 -0.68 23.18 0.27
N ALA A 55 0.24 23.94 0.87
CA ALA A 55 1.67 23.65 0.78
C ALA A 55 2.00 22.32 1.48
N ARG A 56 2.39 21.32 0.68
CA ARG A 56 2.81 20.00 1.16
C ARG A 56 4.28 20.05 1.58
N PRO A 57 4.65 19.63 2.81
CA PRO A 57 6.04 19.59 3.21
C PRO A 57 6.79 18.52 2.40
N ALA A 58 7.98 18.87 1.89
CA ALA A 58 8.79 17.98 1.04
C ALA A 58 9.09 16.62 1.70
N ALA A 59 9.24 16.61 3.02
CA ALA A 59 9.44 15.38 3.79
C ALA A 59 8.24 14.41 3.70
N ALA A 60 7.00 14.91 3.72
CA ALA A 60 5.81 14.08 3.59
C ALA A 60 5.66 13.55 2.17
N THR A 61 6.00 14.35 1.16
CA THR A 61 6.03 13.90 -0.24
C THR A 61 7.07 12.79 -0.44
N ALA A 62 8.30 13.00 0.05
CA ALA A 62 9.36 12.00 -0.03
C ALA A 62 8.98 10.69 0.68
N GLY A 63 8.49 10.79 1.93
CA GLY A 63 8.04 9.62 2.69
C GLY A 63 6.88 8.87 2.01
N GLY A 64 5.95 9.62 1.41
CA GLY A 64 4.84 9.06 0.65
C GLY A 64 5.32 8.23 -0.54
N TYR A 65 6.22 8.78 -1.36
CA TYR A 65 6.79 8.06 -2.49
C TYR A 65 7.65 6.87 -2.08
N VAL A 66 8.40 6.97 -0.98
CA VAL A 66 9.17 5.84 -0.45
C VAL A 66 8.24 4.68 -0.07
N CYS A 67 7.12 4.95 0.62
CA CYS A 67 6.13 3.93 0.94
C CYS A 67 5.54 3.25 -0.30
N LEU A 68 5.19 4.04 -1.31
CA LEU A 68 4.68 3.50 -2.58
C LEU A 68 5.75 2.67 -3.30
N ALA A 69 7.00 3.14 -3.32
CA ALA A 69 8.12 2.42 -3.94
C ALA A 69 8.37 1.07 -3.27
N ILE A 70 8.26 0.98 -1.95
CA ILE A 70 8.35 -0.30 -1.22
C ILE A 70 7.26 -1.28 -1.68
N GLY A 71 6.02 -0.81 -1.80
CA GLY A 71 4.90 -1.63 -2.30
C GLY A 71 5.12 -2.13 -3.74
N VAL A 72 5.56 -1.23 -4.63
CA VAL A 72 5.90 -1.58 -6.01
C VAL A 72 7.04 -2.60 -6.06
N ALA A 73 8.11 -2.38 -5.28
CA ALA A 73 9.23 -3.31 -5.21
C ALA A 73 8.81 -4.70 -4.72
N ALA A 74 7.93 -4.78 -3.71
CA ALA A 74 7.40 -6.05 -3.23
C ALA A 74 6.62 -6.81 -4.32
N VAL A 75 5.80 -6.11 -5.10
CA VAL A 75 5.05 -6.71 -6.23
C VAL A 75 6.00 -7.17 -7.33
N LEU A 76 6.96 -6.34 -7.74
CA LEU A 76 7.94 -6.67 -8.76
C LEU A 76 8.80 -7.87 -8.35
N TYR A 77 9.23 -7.92 -7.09
CA TYR A 77 9.97 -9.06 -6.55
C TYR A 77 9.14 -10.33 -6.52
N SER A 78 7.85 -10.24 -6.18
CA SER A 78 6.93 -11.39 -6.24
C SER A 78 6.79 -11.90 -7.68
N LEU A 79 6.64 -10.99 -8.65
CA LEU A 79 6.57 -11.35 -10.07
C LEU A 79 7.86 -12.01 -10.56
N TYR A 80 9.01 -11.51 -10.13
CA TYR A 80 10.33 -12.08 -10.42
C TYR A 80 10.44 -13.54 -9.95
N LEU A 81 9.93 -13.86 -8.76
CA LEU A 81 9.95 -15.22 -8.23
C LEU A 81 8.91 -16.14 -8.87
N ILE A 82 7.76 -15.61 -9.31
CA ILE A 82 6.72 -16.40 -9.99
C ILE A 82 7.13 -16.75 -11.42
N ILE A 83 7.85 -15.85 -12.12
CA ILE A 83 8.25 -16.04 -13.51
C ILE A 83 9.63 -16.73 -13.58
N PRO A 84 9.70 -18.01 -13.96
CA PRO A 84 10.96 -18.77 -13.99
C PRO A 84 11.92 -18.37 -15.12
N GLN A 85 11.58 -17.39 -15.95
CA GLN A 85 12.49 -16.85 -16.98
C GLN A 85 13.36 -15.71 -16.46
N PHE A 86 13.02 -15.14 -15.30
CA PHE A 86 13.75 -14.02 -14.72
C PHE A 86 14.78 -14.45 -13.67
N HIS A 87 14.72 -15.68 -13.15
CA HIS A 87 15.64 -16.24 -12.17
C HIS A 87 16.18 -17.61 -12.60
#